data_AF-A0A914SPB4-F1
#
_entry.id   AF-A0A914SPB4-F1
#
_cell.length_a   1.000
_cell.length_b   1.000
_cell.length_c   1.000
_cell.angle_alpha   90.00
_cell.angle_beta   90.00
_cell.angle_gamma   90.00
#
_symmetry.space_group_name_H-M   'P 1'
#
loop_
_entity.id
_entity.type
_entity.pdbx_description
1 polymer ?
#
loop_
_entity_poly.entity_id
_entity_poly.type
_entity_poly.pdbx_seq_one_letter_code
_entity_poly.pdbx_strand_id
1 'polypeptide(L)' 'MIVKLDIDLVARAHQVVQDGYEFFANRKLVTIFSAPHYCGQFDNAAAMMNVDENLVCSFQILRPSTKINRVAATSGLRLG' A
#
# COMPACT_ATOMS: atom_id res chain seq x y z
N MET A 1 21.97 3.40 -9.65
CA MET A 1 21.58 3.45 -8.22
C MET A 1 21.70 2.08 -7.59
N ILE A 2 20.86 1.10 -7.98
CA ILE A 2 20.92 -0.33 -7.59
C ILE A 2 22.36 -0.88 -7.55
N VAL A 3 23.08 -0.90 -8.68
CA VAL A 3 24.46 -1.42 -8.76
C VAL A 3 25.47 -0.62 -7.94
N LYS A 4 25.25 0.70 -7.80
CA LYS A 4 26.19 1.58 -7.08
C LYS A 4 26.08 1.39 -5.55
N LEU A 5 24.89 1.04 -5.08
CA LEU A 5 24.59 0.87 -3.66
C LEU A 5 24.54 -0.60 -3.24
N ASP A 6 24.78 -1.52 -4.18
CA ASP A 6 24.73 -2.97 -3.97
C ASP A 6 23.40 -3.44 -3.33
N ILE A 7 22.28 -3.01 -3.92
CA ILE A 7 20.92 -3.38 -3.49
C ILE A 7 20.15 -4.03 -4.63
N ASP A 8 19.27 -4.99 -4.31
CA ASP A 8 18.50 -5.73 -5.33
C ASP A 8 17.15 -5.10 -5.67
N LEU A 9 16.51 -4.49 -4.67
CA LEU A 9 15.14 -3.98 -4.77
C LEU A 9 14.99 -2.66 -4.00
N VAL A 10 14.35 -1.69 -4.63
CA VAL A 10 13.85 -0.49 -3.94
C VAL A 10 12.37 -0.68 -3.62
N ALA A 11 12.00 -0.67 -2.35
CA ALA A 11 10.61 -0.63 -1.91
C ALA A 11 10.23 0.81 -1.52
N ARG A 12 9.12 1.31 -2.07
CA ARG A 12 8.57 2.65 -1.78
C ARG A 12 7.06 2.65 -1.66
N ALA A 13 6.48 3.71 -1.10
CA ALA A 13 5.04 3.91 -1.01
C ALA A 13 4.55 5.04 -1.92
N HIS A 14 3.98 6.11 -1.37
CA HIS A 14 3.73 7.44 -1.98
C HIS A 14 2.78 7.55 -3.20
N GLN A 15 2.58 6.51 -4.02
CA GLN A 15 1.72 6.56 -5.20
C GLN A 15 0.67 5.47 -5.08
N VAL A 16 -0.59 5.85 -5.28
CA VAL A 16 -1.71 4.91 -5.32
C VAL A 16 -1.53 4.01 -6.55
N VAL A 17 -1.63 2.71 -6.35
CA VAL A 17 -1.58 1.68 -7.41
C VAL A 17 -2.77 0.74 -7.22
N GLN A 18 -3.33 0.23 -8.32
CA GLN A 18 -4.65 -0.42 -8.33
C GLN A 18 -4.73 -1.64 -7.40
N ASP A 19 -3.75 -2.54 -7.44
CA ASP A 19 -3.75 -3.75 -6.61
C ASP A 19 -3.03 -3.57 -5.26
N GLY A 20 -2.72 -2.32 -4.87
CA GLY A 20 -1.99 -2.02 -3.65
C GLY A 20 -0.48 -2.29 -3.76
N TYR A 21 0.00 -2.96 -4.80
CA TYR A 21 1.43 -3.00 -5.14
C TYR A 21 1.63 -3.03 -6.66
N GLU A 22 2.79 -2.55 -7.12
CA GLU A 22 3.17 -2.61 -8.54
C GLU A 22 4.69 -2.62 -8.69
N PHE A 23 5.20 -3.50 -9.58
CA PHE A 23 6.62 -3.58 -9.91
C PHE A 23 6.96 -2.73 -11.14
N PHE A 24 8.11 -2.07 -11.06
CA PHE A 24 8.67 -1.23 -12.12
C PHE A 24 10.13 -1.63 -12.39
N ALA A 25 10.71 -1.08 -13.47
CA ALA A 25 12.13 -1.20 -13.79
C ALA A 25 12.62 -2.67 -13.74
N ASN A 26 11.93 -3.57 -14.44
CA ASN A 26 12.21 -5.01 -14.45
C ASN A 26 12.23 -5.63 -13.04
N ARG A 27 11.23 -5.28 -12.23
CA ARG A 27 11.05 -5.74 -10.84
C ARG A 27 12.12 -5.28 -9.86
N LYS A 28 12.94 -4.28 -10.20
CA LYS A 28 13.95 -3.68 -9.29
C LYS A 28 13.41 -2.53 -8.44
N LEU A 29 12.16 -2.13 -8.68
CA LEU A 29 11.43 -1.13 -7.91
C LEU A 29 10.03 -1.66 -7.65
N VAL A 30 9.57 -1.59 -6.41
CA VAL A 30 8.19 -1.89 -6.04
C VAL A 30 7.56 -0.69 -5.34
N THR A 31 6.36 -0.33 -5.79
CA THR A 31 5.47 0.58 -5.06
C THR A 31 4.50 -0.26 -4.25
N ILE A 32 4.31 0.09 -2.97
CA ILE A 32 3.38 -0.55 -2.04
C ILE A 32 2.47 0.54 -1.46
N PHE A 33 1.18 0.35 -1.55
CA PHE A 33 0.16 1.26 -1.05
C PHE A 33 -0.78 0.52 -0.12
N SER A 34 -0.92 0.99 1.12
CA SER A 34 -1.58 0.21 2.19
C SER A 34 -2.93 0.79 2.65
N ALA A 35 -3.47 1.78 1.95
CA ALA A 35 -4.82 2.30 2.21
C ALA A 35 -5.78 1.86 1.09
N PRO A 36 -6.72 0.93 1.36
CA PRO A 36 -7.72 0.54 0.39
C PRO A 36 -8.78 1.64 0.26
N HIS A 37 -9.44 1.74 -0.89
CA HIS A 37 -10.35 2.86 -1.20
C HIS A 37 -9.73 4.23 -0.88
N TYR A 38 -8.54 4.54 -1.39
CA TYR A 38 -7.87 5.77 -1.00
C TYR A 38 -8.76 7.01 -1.25
N CYS A 39 -8.86 7.87 -0.23
CA CYS A 39 -9.75 9.03 -0.18
C CYS A 39 -11.25 8.75 -0.49
N GLY A 40 -11.68 7.48 -0.52
CA GLY A 40 -13.02 7.10 -0.99
C GLY A 40 -13.28 7.39 -2.47
N GLN A 41 -12.23 7.70 -3.24
CA GLN A 41 -12.30 8.10 -4.65
C GLN A 41 -11.76 7.02 -5.59
N PHE A 42 -10.81 6.23 -5.10
CA PHE A 42 -10.21 5.13 -5.84
C PHE A 42 -10.81 3.80 -5.37
N ASP A 43 -10.86 2.80 -6.25
CA ASP A 43 -11.22 1.42 -5.91
C ASP A 43 -9.96 0.55 -5.71
N ASN A 44 -8.84 1.19 -5.34
CA ASN A 44 -7.57 0.51 -5.18
C ASN A 44 -7.61 -0.42 -3.96
N ALA A 45 -6.99 -1.59 -4.09
CA ALA A 45 -6.66 -2.43 -2.96
C ALA A 45 -5.51 -1.83 -2.15
N ALA A 46 -5.34 -2.33 -0.93
CA ALA A 46 -4.13 -2.17 -0.14
C ALA A 46 -3.26 -3.42 -0.24
N ALA A 47 -1.95 -3.24 -0.13
CA ALA A 47 -1.01 -4.33 0.03
C ALA A 47 -0.06 -4.14 1.22
N MET A 48 0.41 -5.26 1.74
CA MET A 48 1.53 -5.36 2.66
C MET A 48 2.55 -6.33 2.04
N MET A 49 3.82 -5.92 1.98
CA MET A 49 4.90 -6.80 1.54
C MET A 49 5.52 -7.48 2.77
N ASN A 50 5.55 -8.80 2.76
CA ASN A 50 6.25 -9.61 3.75
C ASN A 50 7.57 -10.10 3.15
N VAL A 51 8.67 -9.88 3.87
CA VAL A 51 10.01 -10.31 3.47
C VAL A 51 10.49 -11.33 4.50
N ASP A 52 10.80 -12.54 4.05
CA ASP A 52 11.27 -13.61 4.94
C ASP A 52 12.81 -13.60 5.12
N GLU A 53 13.32 -14.55 5.89
CA GLU A 53 14.75 -14.72 6.17
C GLU A 53 15.59 -15.03 4.91
N ASN A 54 14.97 -15.52 3.84
CA ASN A 54 15.61 -15.80 2.55
C ASN A 54 15.43 -14.62 1.57
N LEU A 55 14.95 -13.47 2.05
CA LEU A 55 14.63 -12.27 1.27
C LEU A 55 13.55 -12.50 0.21
N VAL A 56 12.73 -13.55 0.36
CA VAL A 56 11.60 -13.80 -0.53
C VAL A 56 10.50 -12.80 -0.19
N CYS A 57 10.13 -11.99 -1.18
CA CYS A 57 9.08 -10.99 -1.07
C CYS A 57 7.72 -11.60 -1.47
N SER A 58 6.77 -11.61 -0.54
CA SER A 58 5.38 -12.00 -0.77
C SER A 58 4.44 -10.84 -0.43
N PHE A 59 3.21 -10.86 -0.95
CA PHE A 59 2.26 -9.77 -0.77
C PHE A 59 0.94 -10.28 -0.19
N GLN A 60 0.46 -9.61 0.85
CA GLN A 60 -0.90 -9.76 1.37
C GLN A 60 -1.75 -8.61 0.83
N ILE A 61 -2.88 -8.93 0.21
CA ILE A 61 -3.75 -7.95 -0.44
C ILE A 61 -5.04 -7.80 0.35
N LEU A 62 -5.32 -6.57 0.79
CA LEU A 62 -6.59 -6.20 1.40
C LEU A 62 -7.42 -5.45 0.37
N ARG A 63 -8.39 -6.15 -0.21
CA ARG A 63 -9.34 -5.51 -1.11
C ARG A 63 -10.35 -4.69 -0.31
N PRO A 64 -10.84 -3.60 -0.88
CA PRO A 64 -11.76 -2.75 -0.17
C PRO A 64 -13.09 -3.48 0.09
N SER A 65 -13.62 -3.42 1.32
CA SER A 65 -14.89 -4.06 1.67
C SER A 65 -16.05 -3.07 1.53
N THR A 66 -17.19 -3.51 0.98
CA THR A 66 -18.45 -2.74 0.94
C THR A 66 -19.07 -2.50 2.31
N LYS A 67 -18.53 -3.10 3.39
CA LYS A 67 -19.00 -2.85 4.75
C LYS A 67 -18.36 -1.56 5.27
N ILE A 68 -19.10 -0.47 5.18
CA ILE A 68 -18.80 0.77 5.90
C ILE A 68 -18.97 0.48 7.40
N ASN A 69 -17.95 -0.05 8.06
CA ASN A 69 -17.84 0.12 9.51
C ASN A 69 -17.53 1.59 9.73
N ARG A 70 -18.59 2.41 9.85
CA ARG A 70 -18.48 3.76 10.38
C ARG A 70 -17.94 3.62 11.80
N VAL A 71 -16.62 3.62 11.95
CA VAL A 71 -16.04 4.13 13.19
C VAL A 71 -16.41 5.59 13.14
N ALA A 72 -17.53 5.92 13.75
CA ALA A 72 -17.97 7.28 13.93
C ALA A 72 -16.78 8.01 14.55
N ALA A 73 -16.14 8.86 13.76
CA ALA A 73 -15.39 9.96 14.33
C ALA A 73 -16.41 10.70 15.18
N THR A 74 -16.36 10.51 16.50
CA THR A 74 -17.02 11.39 17.45
C THR A 74 -16.34 12.75 17.28
N SER A 75 -16.78 13.50 16.28
CA SER A 75 -16.48 14.92 16.15
C SER A 75 -17.25 15.63 17.26
N GLY A 76 -16.62 15.67 18.43
CA GLY A 76 -16.93 16.67 19.42
C GLY A 76 -16.63 18.05 18.85
N LEU A 77 -17.65 18.71 18.33
CA LEU A 77 -17.73 20.17 18.35
C LEU A 77 -19.19 20.54 18.63
N ARG A 78 -19.46 20.85 19.91
CA ARG A 78 -20.57 21.74 20.28
C ARG A 78 -20.23 23.12 19.74
N LEU A 79 -21.10 23.68 18.93
CA LEU A 79 -21.30 25.12 18.86
C LEU A 79 -22.81 25.33 18.92
N GLY A 80 -23.23 26.09 19.95
CA GLY A 80 -24.56 26.64 20.05
C GLY A 80 -24.72 27.85 19.13
#